data_AF-A0A0G8F058-F1
#
_entry.id   AF-A0A0G8F058-F1
#
_cell.length_a   1.000
_cell.length_b   1.000
_cell.length_c   1.000
_cell.angle_alpha   90.00
_cell.angle_beta   90.00
_cell.angle_gamma   90.00
#
_symmetry.space_group_name_H-M   'P 1'
#
loop_
_entity.id
_entity.type
_entity.pdbx_description
1 polymer ?
#
loop_
_entity_poly.entity_id
_entity_poly.type
_entity_poly.pdbx_seq_one_letter_code
_entity_poly.pdbx_strand_id
1 'polypeptide(L)'
;MKRILYIFPVVIICSFILIIFPGKSYACDCINVSAEDAFQKNNVVFEGKVIEVGRKEGVGIEVLFEVKKIWKGTTSSQLIVYTNGGDCVFHFVEGGEYLVYSSQRGSEKQLHTHSCSGTKRLDEAGADKVALSQIAKESIPTKKVDLKGEMVSSLSWWQVSIISIGLLLIITFVIFVVKRTRKK
;
A
#
# COMPACT_ATOMS: atom_id res chain seq x y z
N MET A 1 -36.95 -35.87 -29.87
CA MET A 1 -36.04 -34.75 -30.25
C MET A 1 -36.59 -33.36 -29.94
N LYS A 2 -37.91 -33.08 -30.04
CA LYS A 2 -38.48 -31.75 -29.75
C LYS A 2 -38.33 -31.28 -28.27
N ARG A 3 -38.31 -32.19 -27.29
CA ARG A 3 -38.09 -31.84 -25.86
C ARG A 3 -36.69 -31.30 -25.55
N ILE A 4 -35.65 -31.77 -26.25
CA ILE A 4 -34.26 -31.32 -26.05
C ILE A 4 -34.06 -29.89 -26.60
N LEU A 5 -34.81 -29.53 -27.64
CA LEU A 5 -34.77 -28.20 -28.26
C LEU A 5 -35.31 -27.09 -27.33
N TYR A 6 -36.22 -27.41 -26.40
CA TYR A 6 -36.76 -26.46 -25.41
C TYR A 6 -35.91 -26.37 -24.13
N ILE A 7 -35.06 -27.36 -23.86
CA ILE A 7 -34.17 -27.35 -22.67
C ILE A 7 -32.99 -26.41 -22.91
N PHE A 8 -32.46 -26.35 -24.14
CA PHE A 8 -31.34 -25.49 -24.49
C PHE A 8 -31.57 -23.98 -24.20
N PRO A 9 -32.69 -23.36 -24.63
CA PRO A 9 -32.93 -21.95 -24.34
C PRO A 9 -33.19 -21.70 -22.85
N VAL A 10 -33.81 -22.64 -22.12
CA VAL A 10 -34.04 -22.51 -20.67
C VAL A 10 -32.73 -22.54 -19.90
N VAL A 11 -31.80 -23.43 -20.26
CA VAL A 11 -30.46 -23.49 -19.65
C VAL A 11 -29.67 -22.20 -19.93
N ILE A 12 -29.76 -21.67 -21.16
CA ILE A 12 -29.13 -20.39 -21.51
C ILE A 12 -29.73 -19.24 -20.70
N ILE A 13 -31.06 -19.15 -20.61
CA ILE A 13 -31.75 -18.12 -19.82
C ILE A 13 -31.38 -18.20 -18.34
N CYS A 14 -31.38 -19.40 -17.75
CA CYS A 14 -30.95 -19.61 -16.36
C CYS A 14 -29.48 -19.24 -16.14
N SER A 15 -28.60 -19.56 -17.09
CA SER A 15 -27.19 -19.16 -17.04
C SER A 15 -27.01 -17.64 -17.13
N PHE A 16 -27.82 -16.94 -17.93
CA PHE A 16 -27.80 -15.48 -18.03
C PHE A 16 -28.31 -14.81 -16.74
N ILE A 17 -29.31 -15.39 -16.07
CA ILE A 17 -29.83 -14.86 -14.79
C ILE A 17 -28.76 -14.88 -13.70
N LEU A 18 -27.90 -15.91 -13.65
CA LEU A 18 -26.78 -15.98 -12.69
C LEU A 18 -25.68 -14.93 -12.94
N ILE A 19 -25.55 -14.43 -14.17
CA ILE A 19 -24.55 -13.40 -14.52
C ILE A 19 -25.07 -11.99 -14.22
N ILE A 20 -26.39 -11.77 -14.32
CA ILE A 20 -27.01 -10.43 -14.18
C ILE A 20 -27.21 -10.02 -12.72
N PHE A 21 -27.25 -10.98 -11.77
CA PHE A 21 -27.29 -10.70 -10.33
C PHE A 21 -25.93 -10.99 -9.69
N PRO A 22 -24.92 -10.11 -9.83
CA PRO A 22 -23.76 -10.22 -8.99
C PRO A 22 -24.22 -10.05 -7.53
N GLY A 23 -24.01 -11.08 -6.70
CA GLY A 23 -24.15 -10.92 -5.27
C GLY A 23 -23.25 -9.78 -4.79
N LYS A 24 -23.65 -9.03 -3.76
CA LYS A 24 -22.80 -8.00 -3.17
C LYS A 24 -21.45 -8.62 -2.82
N SER A 25 -20.37 -8.15 -3.44
CA SER A 25 -19.03 -8.52 -3.02
C SER A 25 -18.71 -7.75 -1.74
N TYR A 26 -18.57 -8.46 -0.63
CA TYR A 26 -18.14 -7.90 0.67
C TYR A 26 -16.63 -7.65 0.69
N ALA A 27 -16.06 -7.18 -0.42
CA ALA A 27 -14.61 -7.15 -0.59
C ALA A 27 -13.93 -6.17 0.38
N CYS A 28 -14.65 -5.13 0.80
CA CYS A 28 -14.28 -4.34 1.97
C CYS A 28 -15.51 -3.81 2.72
N ASP A 29 -16.04 -4.62 3.63
CA ASP A 29 -17.07 -4.16 4.58
C ASP A 29 -16.44 -4.14 5.98
N CYS A 30 -16.11 -2.93 6.46
CA CYS A 30 -15.49 -2.76 7.76
C CYS A 30 -16.57 -2.77 8.84
N ILE A 31 -16.48 -3.73 9.76
CA ILE A 31 -17.21 -3.63 11.03
C ILE A 31 -16.64 -2.43 11.78
N ASN A 32 -17.51 -1.57 12.34
CA ASN A 32 -17.06 -0.50 13.21
C ASN A 32 -16.32 -1.09 14.42
N VAL A 33 -15.00 -0.87 14.48
CA VAL A 33 -14.13 -1.31 15.58
C VAL A 33 -13.85 -0.11 16.47
N SER A 34 -13.95 -0.29 17.80
CA SER A 34 -13.57 0.74 18.77
C SER A 34 -12.08 1.04 18.71
N ALA A 35 -11.66 2.23 19.16
CA ALA A 35 -10.25 2.60 19.20
C ALA A 35 -9.44 1.66 20.12
N GLU A 36 -10.06 1.21 21.21
CA GLU A 36 -9.54 0.24 22.16
C GLU A 36 -9.32 -1.13 21.50
N ASP A 37 -10.31 -1.66 20.79
CA ASP A 37 -10.19 -2.95 20.10
C ASP A 37 -9.17 -2.88 18.97
N ALA A 38 -9.15 -1.78 18.20
CA ALA A 38 -8.15 -1.54 17.17
C ALA A 38 -6.75 -1.46 17.79
N PHE A 39 -6.60 -0.81 18.95
CA PHE A 39 -5.35 -0.74 19.69
C PHE A 39 -4.87 -2.11 20.17
N GLN A 40 -5.78 -2.97 20.64
CA GLN A 40 -5.42 -4.32 21.07
C GLN A 40 -5.00 -5.21 19.89
N LYS A 41 -5.75 -5.17 18.78
CA LYS A 41 -5.51 -6.01 17.60
C LYS A 41 -4.23 -5.65 16.82
N ASN A 42 -3.79 -4.39 16.89
CA ASN A 42 -2.62 -3.93 16.15
C ASN A 42 -1.34 -3.97 16.99
N ASN A 43 -0.21 -4.17 16.33
CA ASN A 43 1.09 -4.29 16.98
C ASN A 43 1.74 -2.93 17.23
N VAL A 44 1.60 -2.01 16.27
CA VAL A 44 2.21 -0.67 16.31
C VAL A 44 1.15 0.39 16.05
N VAL A 45 1.04 1.36 16.96
CA VAL A 45 0.07 2.46 16.89
C VAL A 45 0.81 3.77 17.13
N PHE A 46 0.68 4.73 16.22
CA PHE A 46 1.42 5.99 16.27
C PHE A 46 0.69 7.12 15.54
N GLU A 47 1.01 8.36 15.90
CA GLU A 47 0.68 9.54 15.11
C GLU A 47 1.90 9.93 14.28
N GLY A 48 1.71 10.15 12.98
CA GLY A 48 2.82 10.47 12.08
C GLY A 48 2.40 11.29 10.88
N LYS A 49 3.39 11.97 10.29
CA LYS A 49 3.25 12.71 9.04
C LYS A 49 3.80 11.86 7.90
N VAL A 50 3.06 11.78 6.79
CA VAL A 50 3.53 11.13 5.57
C VAL A 50 4.63 11.97 4.95
N ILE A 51 5.80 11.36 4.75
CA ILE A 51 6.95 11.99 4.10
C ILE A 51 6.96 11.68 2.62
N GLU A 52 6.63 10.44 2.24
CA GLU A 52 6.68 9.97 0.86
C GLU A 52 5.75 8.76 0.69
N VAL A 53 5.09 8.67 -0.47
CA VAL A 53 4.23 7.56 -0.86
C VAL A 53 4.80 6.90 -2.12
N GLY A 54 5.14 5.63 -2.01
CA GLY A 54 5.78 4.85 -3.07
C GLY A 54 5.01 3.57 -3.41
N ARG A 55 5.53 2.83 -4.38
CA ARG A 55 5.01 1.52 -4.77
C ARG A 55 6.15 0.53 -4.89
N LYS A 56 6.03 -0.59 -4.17
CA LYS A 56 6.97 -1.70 -4.20
C LYS A 56 6.39 -2.87 -4.98
N GLU A 57 7.10 -3.30 -6.02
CA GLU A 57 6.67 -4.41 -6.86
C GLU A 57 6.51 -5.69 -6.02
N GLY A 58 5.39 -6.40 -6.22
CA GLY A 58 5.06 -7.60 -5.45
C GLY A 58 4.56 -7.38 -4.01
N VAL A 59 4.65 -6.17 -3.45
CA VAL A 59 4.20 -5.87 -2.07
C VAL A 59 2.98 -4.95 -2.05
N GLY A 60 2.99 -3.87 -2.85
CA GLY A 60 1.89 -2.90 -2.90
C GLY A 60 2.36 -1.47 -2.70
N ILE A 61 1.55 -0.67 -2.01
CA ILE A 61 1.88 0.72 -1.69
C ILE A 61 2.71 0.71 -0.41
N GLU A 62 3.80 1.45 -0.40
CA GLU A 62 4.64 1.66 0.78
C GLU A 62 4.66 3.14 1.13
N VAL A 63 4.60 3.45 2.42
CA VAL A 63 4.44 4.82 2.90
C VAL A 63 5.41 5.07 4.02
N LEU A 64 6.28 6.07 3.85
CA LEU A 64 7.20 6.51 4.88
C LEU A 64 6.54 7.56 5.76
N PHE A 65 6.59 7.31 7.05
CA PHE A 65 6.14 8.23 8.08
C PHE A 65 7.32 8.82 8.84
N GLU A 66 7.21 10.11 9.13
CA GLU A 66 7.87 10.73 10.27
C GLU A 66 6.95 10.61 11.49
N VAL A 67 7.41 9.87 12.50
CA VAL A 67 6.63 9.57 13.70
C VAL A 67 6.71 10.75 14.66
N LYS A 68 5.56 11.21 15.15
CA LYS A 68 5.45 12.33 16.11
C LYS A 68 5.14 11.84 17.51
N LYS A 69 4.17 10.92 17.62
CA LYS A 69 3.77 10.31 18.89
C LYS A 69 3.60 8.82 18.73
N ILE A 70 3.95 8.08 19.75
CA ILE A 70 3.87 6.63 19.79
C ILE A 70 2.91 6.24 20.90
N TRP A 71 1.90 5.45 20.53
CA TRP A 71 0.94 4.86 21.44
C TRP A 71 1.29 3.40 21.76
N LYS A 72 1.90 2.67 20.81
CA LYS A 72 2.25 1.25 20.99
C LYS A 72 3.38 0.79 20.07
N GLY A 73 4.25 -0.07 20.58
CA GLY A 73 5.00 -1.04 19.78
C GLY A 73 6.22 -0.56 18.98
N THR A 74 6.65 0.70 19.11
CA THR A 74 7.84 1.22 18.43
C THR A 74 8.59 2.25 19.28
N THR A 75 9.80 2.60 18.87
CA THR A 75 10.60 3.73 19.40
C THR A 75 11.28 4.54 18.29
N SER A 76 11.07 4.17 17.03
CA SER A 76 11.74 4.76 15.86
C SER A 76 11.10 6.08 15.42
N SER A 77 11.93 7.04 14.97
CA SER A 77 11.47 8.34 14.45
C SER A 77 10.87 8.26 13.05
N GLN A 78 11.14 7.17 12.32
CA GLN A 78 10.57 6.91 11.02
C GLN A 78 10.13 5.45 10.92
N LEU A 79 9.07 5.22 10.15
CA LEU A 79 8.51 3.89 9.88
C LEU A 79 8.03 3.81 8.44
N ILE A 80 8.25 2.66 7.80
CA ILE A 80 7.62 2.30 6.54
C ILE A 80 6.40 1.43 6.86
N VAL A 81 5.23 1.85 6.38
CA VAL A 81 3.98 1.09 6.50
C VAL A 81 3.48 0.76 5.11
N TYR A 82 3.13 -0.50 4.91
CA TYR A 82 2.60 -1.02 3.66
C TYR A 82 1.07 -1.06 3.70
N THR A 83 0.46 -0.82 2.55
CA THR A 83 -0.96 -1.05 2.35
C THR A 83 -1.19 -1.79 1.04
N ASN A 84 -2.07 -2.77 1.10
CA ASN A 84 -2.29 -3.71 0.01
C ASN A 84 -3.01 -2.98 -1.13
N GLY A 85 -2.67 -3.27 -2.39
CA GLY A 85 -3.30 -2.66 -3.57
C GLY A 85 -4.67 -3.25 -3.95
N GLY A 86 -5.50 -3.66 -2.99
CA GLY A 86 -6.82 -4.28 -3.21
C GLY A 86 -7.98 -3.44 -2.65
N ASP A 87 -9.15 -4.04 -2.48
CA ASP A 87 -10.40 -3.33 -2.14
C ASP A 87 -10.38 -2.63 -0.75
N CYS A 88 -9.52 -3.07 0.18
CA CYS A 88 -9.34 -2.47 1.50
C CYS A 88 -8.07 -1.60 1.63
N VAL A 89 -7.60 -1.03 0.53
CA VAL A 89 -6.45 -0.11 0.56
C VAL A 89 -6.76 1.12 1.41
N PHE A 90 -5.79 1.58 2.21
CA PHE A 90 -5.87 2.89 2.84
C PHE A 90 -5.10 3.91 2.00
N HIS A 91 -5.75 5.01 1.62
CA HIS A 91 -5.11 6.04 0.79
C HIS A 91 -4.45 7.11 1.65
N PHE A 92 -3.13 7.14 1.61
CA PHE A 92 -2.32 8.19 2.25
C PHE A 92 -2.02 9.32 1.27
N VAL A 93 -1.90 10.54 1.80
CA VAL A 93 -1.52 11.74 1.06
C VAL A 93 -0.23 12.28 1.67
N GLU A 94 0.74 12.60 0.81
CA GLU A 94 2.00 13.21 1.23
C GLU A 94 1.77 14.50 2.01
N GLY A 95 2.56 14.67 3.08
CA GLY A 95 2.40 15.78 4.01
C GLY A 95 1.21 15.67 4.97
N GLY A 96 0.29 14.72 4.76
CA GLY A 96 -0.85 14.48 5.64
C GLY A 96 -0.44 13.86 6.97
N GLU A 97 -1.25 14.10 8.00
CA GLU A 97 -1.04 13.58 9.35
C GLU A 97 -2.12 12.55 9.70
N TYR A 98 -1.72 11.45 10.32
CA TYR A 98 -2.57 10.29 10.53
C TYR A 98 -2.34 9.68 11.90
N LEU A 99 -3.41 9.15 12.50
CA LEU A 99 -3.32 8.13 13.54
C LEU A 99 -3.31 6.77 12.83
N VAL A 100 -2.18 6.07 12.92
CA VAL A 100 -1.93 4.83 12.17
C VAL A 100 -1.99 3.64 13.11
N TYR A 101 -2.83 2.67 12.76
CA TYR A 101 -2.91 1.35 13.37
C TYR A 101 -2.33 0.34 12.40
N SER A 102 -1.27 -0.36 12.80
CA SER A 102 -0.57 -1.30 11.93
C SER A 102 -0.25 -2.63 12.62
N SER A 103 -0.33 -3.70 11.83
CA SER A 103 -0.03 -5.07 12.25
C SER A 103 1.23 -5.56 11.56
N GLN A 104 2.03 -6.36 12.26
CA GLN A 104 3.20 -7.00 11.69
C GLN A 104 2.77 -8.23 10.88
N ARG A 105 3.24 -8.34 9.63
CA ARG A 105 3.00 -9.51 8.78
C ARG A 105 4.30 -10.01 8.14
N GLY A 106 4.29 -11.30 7.77
CA GLY A 106 5.43 -11.96 7.14
C GLY A 106 6.58 -12.26 8.11
N SER A 107 7.60 -12.97 7.61
CA SER A 107 8.81 -13.31 8.36
C SER A 107 9.64 -12.08 8.76
N GLU A 108 9.61 -11.03 7.94
CA GLU A 108 10.30 -9.76 8.18
C GLU A 108 9.54 -8.81 9.13
N LYS A 109 8.35 -9.19 9.61
CA LYS A 109 7.50 -8.37 10.48
C LYS A 109 7.23 -6.98 9.91
N GLN A 110 6.99 -6.90 8.60
CA GLN A 110 6.64 -5.66 7.91
C GLN A 110 5.33 -5.10 8.50
N LEU A 111 5.24 -3.78 8.63
CA LEU A 111 4.04 -3.13 9.16
C LEU A 111 3.02 -2.94 8.05
N HIS A 112 1.82 -3.49 8.22
CA HIS A 112 0.72 -3.36 7.27
C HIS A 112 -0.48 -2.65 7.90
N THR A 113 -1.14 -1.81 7.09
CA THR A 113 -2.41 -1.18 7.40
C THR A 113 -3.39 -1.30 6.23
N HIS A 114 -4.68 -1.09 6.52
CA HIS A 114 -5.80 -1.16 5.58
C HIS A 114 -6.95 -0.28 6.09
N SER A 115 -7.94 -0.01 5.25
CA SER A 115 -9.10 0.84 5.59
C SER A 115 -9.83 0.45 6.88
N CYS A 116 -9.92 -0.85 7.19
CA CYS A 116 -10.57 -1.35 8.41
C CYS A 116 -9.69 -1.40 9.66
N SER A 117 -8.46 -0.89 9.64
CA SER A 117 -7.52 -1.06 10.78
C SER A 117 -7.81 -0.11 11.94
N GLY A 118 -8.63 0.92 11.71
CA GLY A 118 -8.79 2.08 12.59
C GLY A 118 -7.91 3.26 12.18
N THR A 119 -7.04 3.10 11.19
CA THR A 119 -6.22 4.20 10.65
C THR A 119 -7.11 5.29 10.06
N LYS A 120 -6.83 6.56 10.39
CA LYS A 120 -7.59 7.72 9.91
C LYS A 120 -6.74 8.99 9.97
N ARG A 121 -7.21 10.06 9.32
CA ARG A 121 -6.53 11.36 9.37
C ARG A 121 -6.59 11.92 10.80
N LEU A 122 -5.54 12.65 11.18
CA LEU A 122 -5.38 13.08 12.57
C LEU A 122 -6.44 14.09 13.03
N ASP A 123 -6.96 14.90 12.10
CA ASP A 123 -8.08 15.83 12.32
C ASP A 123 -9.42 15.12 12.55
N GLU A 124 -9.56 13.87 12.10
CA GLU A 124 -10.72 13.01 12.30
C GLU A 124 -10.56 12.08 13.53
N ALA A 125 -9.37 12.01 14.12
CA ALA A 125 -9.00 11.07 15.17
C ALA A 125 -9.26 11.56 16.60
N GLY A 126 -10.03 12.63 16.79
CA GLY A 126 -10.24 13.26 18.11
C GLY A 126 -10.77 12.29 19.17
N ALA A 127 -11.80 11.52 18.84
CA ALA A 127 -12.40 10.53 19.75
C ALA A 127 -11.41 9.39 20.06
N ASP A 128 -10.74 8.86 19.03
CA ASP A 128 -9.75 7.79 19.18
C ASP A 128 -8.60 8.21 20.09
N LYS A 129 -8.11 9.44 19.98
CA LYS A 129 -7.03 9.95 20.84
C LYS A 129 -7.45 10.04 22.30
N VAL A 130 -8.69 10.47 22.56
CA VAL A 130 -9.25 10.49 23.93
C VAL A 130 -9.31 9.07 24.48
N ALA A 131 -9.85 8.12 23.73
CA ALA A 131 -9.88 6.70 24.08
C ALA A 131 -8.47 6.14 24.37
N LEU A 132 -7.51 6.38 23.46
CA LEU A 132 -6.12 5.94 23.62
C LEU A 132 -5.46 6.52 24.88
N SER A 133 -5.71 7.79 25.21
CA SER A 133 -5.16 8.44 26.40
C SER A 133 -5.63 7.84 27.72
N GLN A 134 -6.76 7.12 27.72
CA GLN A 134 -7.28 6.43 28.90
C GLN A 134 -6.63 5.06 29.11
N ILE A 135 -6.13 4.43 28.04
CA ILE A 135 -5.62 3.05 28.07
C ILE A 135 -4.10 2.94 27.88
N ALA A 136 -3.45 3.99 27.36
CA ALA A 136 -2.03 3.99 27.04
C ALA A 136 -1.40 5.37 27.26
N LYS A 137 -0.11 5.37 27.61
CA LYS A 137 0.68 6.59 27.73
C LYS A 137 1.41 6.87 26.43
N GLU A 138 1.15 8.03 25.83
CA GLU A 138 1.89 8.48 24.65
C GLU A 138 3.38 8.70 24.96
N SER A 139 4.23 8.46 23.97
CA SER A 139 5.68 8.69 24.04
C SER A 139 6.19 9.31 22.74
N ILE A 140 7.37 9.92 22.79
CA ILE A 140 8.04 10.51 21.63
C ILE A 140 9.09 9.50 21.15
N PRO A 141 9.37 9.40 19.84
CA PRO A 141 10.46 8.57 19.35
C PRO A 141 11.80 8.86 20.01
N THR A 142 12.49 7.81 20.44
CA THR A 142 13.81 7.90 21.08
C THR A 142 14.93 7.41 20.16
N LYS A 143 14.60 6.55 19.19
CA LYS A 143 15.54 6.02 18.21
C LYS A 143 15.41 6.82 16.91
N LYS A 144 16.40 7.66 16.60
CA LYS A 144 16.46 8.37 15.33
C LYS A 144 16.88 7.40 14.20
N VAL A 145 16.06 7.30 13.16
CA VAL A 145 16.28 6.47 11.97
C VAL A 145 15.96 7.31 10.73
N ASP A 146 16.71 7.09 9.65
CA ASP A 146 16.46 7.69 8.34
C ASP A 146 16.24 6.56 7.32
N LEU A 147 15.00 6.44 6.84
CA LEU A 147 14.50 5.42 5.93
C LEU A 147 14.19 5.98 4.54
N LYS A 148 14.50 7.26 4.27
CA LYS A 148 14.26 7.86 2.93
C LYS A 148 14.97 7.08 1.82
N GLY A 149 16.19 6.60 2.10
CA GLY A 149 16.94 5.79 1.14
C GLY A 149 16.33 4.41 0.85
N GLU A 150 15.48 3.89 1.75
CA GLU A 150 14.84 2.58 1.61
C GLU A 150 13.56 2.63 0.77
N MET A 151 12.92 3.80 0.65
CA MET A 151 11.73 4.00 -0.20
C MET A 151 12.03 4.04 -1.69
N VAL A 152 13.29 4.33 -2.06
CA VAL A 152 13.65 4.43 -3.46
C VAL A 152 13.43 3.04 -4.05
N SER A 153 12.40 2.94 -4.89
CA SER A 153 12.25 1.86 -5.84
C SER A 153 13.61 1.72 -6.47
N SER A 154 14.36 0.69 -6.10
CA SER A 154 15.61 0.41 -6.76
C SER A 154 15.17 0.26 -8.21
N LEU A 155 15.45 1.26 -9.05
CA LEU A 155 15.76 0.92 -10.42
C LEU A 155 16.81 -0.14 -10.23
N SER A 156 16.41 -1.39 -10.43
CA SER A 156 17.28 -2.53 -10.19
C SER A 156 18.57 -2.14 -10.88
N TRP A 157 19.72 -2.25 -10.21
CA TRP A 157 20.98 -1.81 -10.79
C TRP A 157 21.18 -2.43 -12.19
N TRP A 158 20.52 -3.55 -12.44
CA TRP A 158 20.35 -4.20 -13.72
C TRP A 158 19.53 -3.41 -14.75
N GLN A 159 18.39 -2.80 -14.38
CA GLN A 159 17.65 -1.86 -15.25
C GLN A 159 18.52 -0.65 -15.64
N VAL A 160 19.28 -0.08 -14.70
CA VAL A 160 20.22 1.02 -15.00
C VAL A 160 21.31 0.55 -15.97
N SER A 161 21.83 -0.67 -15.76
CA SER A 161 22.82 -1.29 -16.64
C SER A 161 22.27 -1.53 -18.04
N ILE A 162 21.04 -2.04 -18.17
CA ILE A 162 20.36 -2.29 -19.45
C ILE A 162 20.16 -0.98 -20.22
N ILE A 163 19.67 0.07 -19.56
CA ILE A 163 19.45 1.38 -20.18
C ILE A 163 20.78 1.97 -20.68
N SER A 164 21.85 1.85 -19.88
CA SER A 164 23.18 2.36 -20.22
C SER A 164 23.79 1.65 -21.43
N ILE A 165 23.66 0.30 -21.50
CA ILE A 165 24.12 -0.50 -22.64
C ILE A 165 23.32 -0.15 -23.90
N GLY A 166 21.99 -0.01 -23.79
CA GLY A 166 21.13 0.38 -24.90
C GLY A 166 21.52 1.73 -25.51
N LEU A 167 21.80 2.73 -24.68
CA LEU A 167 22.28 4.04 -25.11
C LEU A 167 23.62 3.97 -25.85
N LEU A 168 24.57 3.17 -25.35
CA LEU A 168 25.87 2.95 -26.02
C LEU A 168 25.70 2.30 -27.40
N LEU A 169 24.81 1.31 -27.53
CA LEU A 169 24.53 0.65 -28.80
C LEU A 169 23.87 1.60 -29.81
N ILE A 170 22.96 2.47 -29.36
CA ILE A 170 22.35 3.50 -30.21
C ILE A 170 23.41 4.49 -30.70
N ILE A 171 24.27 4.99 -29.79
CA ILE A 171 25.33 5.94 -30.16
C ILE A 171 26.28 5.32 -31.19
N THR A 172 26.73 4.09 -30.96
CA THR A 172 27.62 3.39 -31.90
C THR A 172 26.97 3.15 -33.26
N PHE A 173 25.69 2.78 -33.29
CA PHE A 173 24.93 2.61 -34.53
C PHE A 173 24.77 3.93 -35.29
N VAL A 174 24.45 5.03 -34.60
CA VAL A 174 24.36 6.37 -35.22
C VAL A 174 25.70 6.79 -35.80
N ILE A 175 26.81 6.60 -35.08
CA ILE A 175 28.16 6.88 -35.58
C ILE A 175 28.46 6.04 -36.84
N PHE A 176 28.09 4.76 -36.84
CA PHE A 176 28.26 3.87 -37.99
C PHE A 176 27.47 4.36 -39.21
N VAL A 177 26.19 4.72 -39.03
CA VAL A 177 25.34 5.25 -40.10
C VAL A 177 25.92 6.55 -40.67
N VAL A 178 26.29 7.51 -39.82
CA VAL A 178 26.87 8.79 -40.23
C VAL A 178 28.19 8.61 -40.98
N LYS A 179 29.06 7.69 -40.53
CA LYS A 179 30.30 7.35 -41.25
C LYS A 179 30.02 6.72 -42.61
N ARG A 180 28.95 5.92 -42.73
CA ARG A 180 28.58 5.25 -43.98
C ARG A 180 27.96 6.23 -44.98
N THR A 181 27.18 7.21 -44.52
CA THR A 181 26.60 8.25 -45.39
C THR A 181 27.62 9.30 -45.84
N ARG A 182 28.68 9.56 -45.05
CA ARG A 182 29.77 10.48 -45.45
C ARG A 182 30.80 9.89 -46.43
N LYS A 183 30.82 8.56 -46.62
CA LYS A 183 31.73 7.85 -47.54
C LYS A 183 31.12 7.57 -48.92
N LYS A 184 29.84 7.86 -49.11
CA LYS A 184 29.18 7.93 -50.43
C LYS A 184 29.20 9.38 -50.90
#